data_AF-A0A957TRB4-F1
#
_entry.id   AF-A0A957TRB4-F1
#
_cell.length_a   1.000
_cell.length_b   1.000
_cell.length_c   1.000
_cell.angle_alpha   90.00
_cell.angle_beta   90.00
_cell.angle_gamma   90.00
#
_symmetry.space_group_name_H-M   'P 1'
#
loop_
_entity.id
_entity.type
_entity.pdbx_description
1 polymer ?
#
loop_
_entity_poly.entity_id
_entity_poly.type
_entity_poly.pdbx_seq_one_letter_code
_entity_poly.pdbx_strand_id
1 'polypeptide(L)'
;WQAGAAGRWSKELLEAALSRSDSPQGLTNEDARTQDLLGSGELQRLVEKPAAYFIEYNDGLRATLLMLNGAVKDFCFAAKLAGDPLPASTQFLLTPTPNVTYSACFVSKIEEMFVTGVAPYPAERTLIVSGMLESCLTSKVQGHERLETPHLNVTYQAPVQSHHAQW
;
A
#
# COMPACT_ATOMS: atom_id res chain seq x y z
N TRP A 1 -10.44 -1.18 -13.42
CA TRP A 1 -10.53 -2.52 -14.05
C TRP A 1 -9.88 -2.61 -15.42
N GLN A 2 -10.16 -1.71 -16.37
CA GLN A 2 -9.55 -1.71 -17.72
C GLN A 2 -8.02 -1.86 -17.70
N ALA A 3 -7.33 -1.13 -16.81
CA ALA A 3 -5.88 -1.24 -16.65
C ALA A 3 -5.40 -2.67 -16.28
N GLY A 4 -6.18 -3.41 -15.48
CA GLY A 4 -5.88 -4.81 -15.16
C GLY A 4 -6.10 -5.75 -16.33
N ALA A 5 -7.15 -5.51 -17.12
CA ALA A 5 -7.37 -6.26 -18.37
C ALA A 5 -6.25 -6.01 -19.40
N ALA A 6 -5.72 -4.78 -19.42
CA ALA A 6 -4.57 -4.40 -20.23
C ALA A 6 -3.20 -4.82 -19.65
N GLY A 7 -3.18 -5.57 -18.54
CA GLY A 7 -1.93 -6.08 -17.94
C GLY A 7 -1.02 -5.00 -17.31
N ARG A 8 -1.56 -3.82 -16.98
CA ARG A 8 -0.78 -2.72 -16.37
C ARG A 8 -0.29 -3.02 -14.96
N TRP A 9 -0.88 -4.02 -14.31
CA TRP A 9 -0.46 -4.57 -13.02
C TRP A 9 -0.59 -6.10 -13.04
N SER A 10 0.17 -6.78 -12.18
CA SER A 10 0.24 -8.24 -12.15
C SER A 10 -0.95 -8.85 -11.41
N LYS A 11 -1.73 -9.71 -12.08
CA LYS A 11 -2.80 -10.49 -11.44
C LYS A 11 -2.26 -11.44 -10.38
N GLU A 12 -1.11 -12.06 -10.64
CA GLU A 12 -0.43 -12.95 -9.70
C GLU A 12 -0.02 -12.20 -8.41
N LEU A 13 0.42 -10.94 -8.51
CA LEU A 13 0.72 -10.14 -7.32
C LEU A 13 -0.55 -9.74 -6.57
N LEU A 14 -1.63 -9.43 -7.28
CA LEU A 14 -2.93 -9.15 -6.65
C LEU A 14 -3.43 -10.38 -5.88
N GLU A 15 -3.33 -11.57 -6.48
CA GLU A 15 -3.68 -12.84 -5.84
C GLU A 15 -2.82 -13.12 -4.60
N ALA A 16 -1.51 -13.01 -4.73
CA ALA A 16 -0.59 -13.19 -3.61
C ALA A 16 -0.92 -12.22 -2.46
N ALA A 17 -1.19 -10.94 -2.77
CA ALA A 17 -1.56 -9.94 -1.77
C ALA A 17 -2.90 -10.28 -1.10
N LEU A 18 -3.98 -10.50 -1.87
CA LEU A 18 -5.30 -10.81 -1.30
C LEU A 18 -5.32 -12.12 -0.51
N SER A 19 -4.44 -13.08 -0.82
CA SER A 19 -4.29 -14.30 -0.03
C SER A 19 -3.85 -14.06 1.42
N ARG A 20 -3.32 -12.87 1.72
CA ARG A 20 -2.90 -12.46 3.06
C ARG A 20 -3.98 -11.68 3.83
N SER A 21 -5.10 -11.35 3.19
CA SER A 21 -6.18 -10.60 3.82
C SER A 21 -6.90 -11.46 4.85
N ASP A 22 -7.14 -10.89 6.03
CA ASP A 22 -7.96 -11.46 7.10
C ASP A 22 -9.32 -10.73 7.24
N SER A 23 -9.57 -9.73 6.40
CA SER A 23 -10.79 -8.93 6.40
C SER A 23 -11.52 -8.89 5.04
N PRO A 24 -11.74 -10.02 4.34
CA PRO A 24 -12.56 -10.03 3.14
C PRO A 24 -13.99 -9.55 3.44
N GLN A 25 -14.54 -8.72 2.57
CA GLN A 25 -15.88 -8.12 2.69
C GLN A 25 -16.87 -8.77 1.72
N GLY A 26 -18.16 -8.43 1.76
CA GLY A 26 -19.18 -9.05 0.92
C GLY A 26 -19.73 -10.32 1.54
N LEU A 27 -19.82 -11.40 0.76
CA LEU A 27 -20.45 -12.66 1.19
C LEU A 27 -19.86 -13.21 2.49
N THR A 28 -18.54 -13.07 2.69
CA THR A 28 -17.89 -13.49 3.95
C THR A 28 -18.41 -12.75 5.18
N ASN A 29 -18.81 -11.48 5.06
CA ASN A 29 -19.44 -10.77 6.18
C ASN A 29 -20.95 -11.03 6.28
N GLU A 30 -21.61 -11.28 5.14
CA GLU A 30 -23.06 -11.47 5.10
C GLU A 30 -23.48 -12.84 5.67
N ASP A 31 -22.73 -13.91 5.36
CA ASP A 31 -23.09 -15.27 5.78
C ASP A 31 -21.92 -16.19 6.15
N ALA A 32 -20.73 -15.61 6.40
CA ALA A 32 -19.54 -16.32 6.85
C ALA A 32 -18.96 -17.35 5.87
N ARG A 33 -19.40 -17.38 4.60
CA ARG A 33 -18.79 -18.26 3.60
C ARG A 33 -17.42 -17.78 3.13
N THR A 34 -16.58 -18.70 2.68
CA THR A 34 -15.43 -18.36 1.85
C THR A 34 -15.91 -17.88 0.49
N GLN A 35 -15.20 -16.92 -0.10
CA GLN A 35 -15.50 -16.42 -1.43
C GLN A 35 -14.22 -16.30 -2.25
N ASP A 36 -14.32 -16.63 -3.53
CA ASP A 36 -13.26 -16.37 -4.50
C ASP A 36 -13.40 -14.95 -5.01
N LEU A 37 -12.68 -14.00 -4.40
CA LEU A 37 -12.73 -12.60 -4.83
C LEU A 37 -12.29 -12.42 -6.30
N LEU A 38 -11.38 -13.24 -6.80
CA LEU A 38 -10.76 -13.03 -8.11
C LEU A 38 -11.50 -13.70 -9.27
N GLY A 39 -12.00 -14.91 -9.07
CA GLY A 39 -12.62 -15.73 -10.10
C GLY A 39 -14.14 -15.59 -10.22
N SER A 40 -14.82 -15.15 -9.17
CA SER A 40 -16.30 -15.08 -9.15
C SER A 40 -16.89 -13.78 -9.73
N GLY A 41 -16.07 -12.74 -9.93
CA GLY A 41 -16.53 -11.39 -10.25
C GLY A 41 -16.92 -10.56 -9.02
N GLU A 42 -16.87 -11.14 -7.81
CA GLU A 42 -17.23 -10.43 -6.58
C GLU A 42 -16.31 -9.25 -6.29
N LEU A 43 -15.01 -9.33 -6.58
CA LEU A 43 -14.11 -8.18 -6.39
C LEU A 43 -14.56 -6.95 -7.19
N GLN A 44 -15.01 -7.12 -8.44
CA GLN A 44 -15.51 -6.04 -9.27
C GLN A 44 -16.87 -5.53 -8.80
N ARG A 45 -17.72 -6.42 -8.25
CA ARG A 45 -19.01 -6.07 -7.68
C ARG A 45 -18.86 -5.24 -6.40
N LEU A 46 -17.94 -5.65 -5.52
CA LEU A 46 -17.70 -5.01 -4.22
C LEU A 46 -16.96 -3.68 -4.35
N VAL A 47 -16.04 -3.55 -5.31
CA VAL A 47 -15.25 -2.32 -5.51
C VAL A 47 -15.88 -1.49 -6.62
N GLU A 48 -16.87 -0.67 -6.24
CA GLU A 48 -17.60 0.21 -7.19
C GLU A 48 -16.69 1.24 -7.87
N LYS A 49 -15.71 1.79 -7.14
CA LYS A 49 -14.83 2.88 -7.58
C LYS A 49 -13.35 2.50 -7.38
N PRO A 50 -12.82 1.54 -8.16
CA PRO A 50 -11.43 1.14 -8.03
C PRO A 50 -10.52 2.27 -8.50
N ALA A 51 -9.39 2.44 -7.82
CA ALA A 51 -8.30 3.29 -8.29
C ALA A 51 -6.99 2.50 -8.30
N ALA A 52 -6.11 2.84 -9.24
CA ALA A 52 -4.77 2.29 -9.34
C ALA A 52 -3.79 3.45 -9.54
N TYR A 53 -2.73 3.48 -8.74
CA TYR A 53 -1.62 4.40 -8.90
C TYR A 53 -0.42 3.64 -9.43
N PHE A 54 0.12 4.06 -10.56
CA PHE A 54 1.28 3.45 -11.19
C PHE A 54 2.51 4.30 -10.91
N ILE A 55 3.54 3.68 -10.35
CA ILE A 55 4.76 4.34 -9.92
C ILE A 55 5.95 3.61 -10.54
N GLU A 56 6.84 4.37 -11.16
CA GLU A 56 8.11 3.88 -11.69
C GLU A 56 9.24 4.59 -10.95
N TYR A 57 10.12 3.80 -10.32
CA TYR A 57 11.29 4.28 -9.61
C TYR A 57 12.50 4.38 -10.54
N ASN A 58 13.47 5.22 -10.18
CA ASN A 58 14.68 5.48 -10.99
C ASN A 58 15.56 4.24 -11.20
N ASP A 59 15.45 3.23 -10.32
CA ASP A 59 16.15 1.94 -10.41
C ASP A 59 15.41 0.90 -11.27
N GLY A 60 14.27 1.29 -11.86
CA GLY A 60 13.43 0.42 -12.67
C GLY A 60 12.40 -0.40 -11.88
N LEU A 61 12.34 -0.26 -10.55
CA LEU A 61 11.26 -0.85 -9.77
C LEU A 61 9.92 -0.24 -10.20
N ARG A 62 8.92 -1.09 -10.40
CA ARG A 62 7.54 -0.69 -10.71
C ARG A 62 6.63 -1.07 -9.57
N ALA A 63 5.93 -0.10 -9.02
CA ALA A 63 4.95 -0.31 -7.97
C ALA A 63 3.55 0.04 -8.46
N THR A 64 2.55 -0.64 -7.90
CA THR A 64 1.14 -0.30 -8.11
C THR A 64 0.42 -0.31 -6.77
N LEU A 65 -0.21 0.80 -6.41
CA LEU A 65 -1.15 0.85 -5.29
C LEU A 65 -2.56 0.67 -5.83
N LEU A 66 -3.24 -0.40 -5.39
CA LEU A 66 -4.63 -0.68 -5.74
C LEU A 66 -5.54 -0.28 -4.58
N MET A 67 -6.49 0.62 -4.86
CA MET A 67 -7.54 1.00 -3.92
C MET A 67 -8.75 0.09 -4.18
N LEU A 68 -8.87 -0.95 -3.36
CA LEU A 68 -9.93 -1.98 -3.44
C LEU A 68 -10.98 -1.78 -2.34
N ASN A 69 -11.35 -0.52 -2.11
CA ASN A 69 -12.34 -0.13 -1.11
C ASN A 69 -13.65 -0.88 -1.35
N GLY A 70 -14.09 -1.64 -0.35
CA GLY A 70 -15.30 -2.45 -0.41
C GLY A 70 -15.04 -3.96 -0.46
N ALA A 71 -13.85 -4.42 -0.89
CA ALA A 71 -13.51 -5.84 -0.94
C ALA A 71 -12.66 -6.34 0.25
N VAL A 72 -11.76 -5.50 0.76
CA VAL A 72 -10.95 -5.77 1.95
C VAL A 72 -10.85 -4.51 2.82
N LYS A 73 -10.60 -4.67 4.13
CA LYS A 73 -10.37 -3.55 5.06
C LYS A 73 -8.93 -3.44 5.55
N ASP A 74 -8.10 -4.43 5.23
CA ASP A 74 -6.69 -4.49 5.57
C ASP A 74 -5.79 -3.96 4.45
N PHE A 75 -4.50 -3.86 4.75
CA PHE A 75 -3.47 -3.49 3.80
C PHE A 75 -2.60 -4.71 3.49
N CYS A 76 -2.72 -5.22 2.27
CA CYS A 76 -1.92 -6.33 1.79
C CYS A 76 -0.83 -5.86 0.82
N PHE A 77 0.30 -6.56 0.81
CA PHE A 77 1.44 -6.30 -0.04
C PHE A 77 1.92 -7.58 -0.73
N ALA A 78 2.34 -7.45 -1.97
CA ALA A 78 3.09 -8.49 -2.67
C ALA A 78 4.13 -7.88 -3.60
N ALA A 79 5.24 -8.61 -3.80
CA ALA A 79 6.31 -8.21 -4.70
C ALA A 79 6.95 -9.44 -5.38
N LYS A 80 7.50 -9.21 -6.59
CA LYS A 80 8.41 -10.15 -7.23
C LYS A 80 9.83 -9.79 -6.84
N LEU A 81 10.56 -10.76 -6.31
CA LEU A 81 11.97 -10.59 -5.98
C LEU A 81 12.83 -11.19 -7.09
N ALA A 82 13.92 -10.51 -7.44
CA ALA A 82 14.83 -11.02 -8.46
C ALA A 82 15.43 -12.37 -8.01
N GLY A 83 15.31 -13.39 -8.85
CA GLY A 83 15.79 -14.74 -8.57
C GLY A 83 14.83 -15.61 -7.74
N ASP A 84 13.72 -15.07 -7.25
CA ASP A 84 12.67 -15.85 -6.59
C ASP A 84 11.54 -16.16 -7.57
N PRO A 85 11.21 -17.44 -7.83
CA PRO A 85 10.10 -17.78 -8.71
C PRO A 85 8.72 -17.48 -8.10
N LEU A 86 8.60 -17.30 -6.78
CA LEU A 86 7.34 -17.07 -6.10
C LEU A 86 7.21 -15.61 -5.63
N PRO A 87 6.00 -15.02 -5.68
CA PRO A 87 5.76 -13.72 -5.07
C PRO A 87 5.97 -13.75 -3.55
N ALA A 88 6.77 -12.82 -3.02
CA ALA A 88 6.74 -12.50 -1.61
C ALA A 88 5.43 -11.75 -1.30
N SER A 89 4.73 -12.11 -0.23
CA SER A 89 3.50 -11.42 0.18
C SER A 89 3.36 -11.34 1.69
N THR A 90 2.76 -10.26 2.17
CA THR A 90 2.49 -10.04 3.61
C THR A 90 1.31 -9.10 3.80
N GLN A 91 0.79 -9.05 5.02
CA GLN A 91 -0.22 -8.09 5.46
C GLN A 91 0.43 -7.10 6.43
N PHE A 92 0.11 -5.81 6.29
CA PHE A 92 0.39 -4.84 7.36
C PHE A 92 -0.69 -5.00 8.43
N LEU A 93 -0.41 -5.86 9.41
CA LEU A 93 -1.35 -6.17 10.47
C LEU A 93 -1.64 -4.92 11.31
N LEU A 94 -2.91 -4.57 11.41
CA LEU A 94 -3.39 -3.52 12.29
C LEU A 94 -3.80 -4.14 13.62
N THR A 95 -3.55 -3.44 14.72
CA THR A 95 -4.05 -3.88 16.04
C THR A 95 -5.58 -3.97 16.00
N PRO A 96 -6.18 -5.08 16.46
CA PRO A 96 -7.62 -5.19 16.55
C PRO A 96 -8.22 -4.10 17.45
N THR A 97 -9.36 -3.55 17.04
CA THR A 97 -10.13 -2.60 17.86
C THR A 97 -10.59 -3.25 19.18
N PRO A 98 -10.73 -2.48 20.28
CA PRO A 98 -10.63 -1.03 20.38
C PRO A 98 -9.21 -0.50 20.60
N ASN A 99 -8.20 -1.37 20.69
CA ASN A 99 -6.84 -0.95 21.02
C ASN A 99 -6.18 -0.23 19.84
N VAL A 100 -5.87 1.05 20.02
CA VAL A 100 -5.24 1.90 19.01
C VAL A 100 -3.93 2.47 19.54
N THR A 101 -2.81 1.78 19.25
CA THR A 101 -1.49 2.17 19.79
C THR A 101 -0.67 3.06 18.85
N TYR A 102 -1.11 3.26 17.60
CA TYR A 102 -0.36 4.05 16.62
C TYR A 102 -0.11 5.50 17.07
N SER A 103 -1.06 6.12 17.78
CA SER A 103 -0.88 7.47 18.33
C SER A 103 0.16 7.52 19.44
N ALA A 104 0.26 6.47 20.26
CA ALA A 104 1.26 6.41 21.32
C ALA A 104 2.68 6.32 20.73
N CYS A 105 2.88 5.48 19.70
CA CYS A 105 4.15 5.42 18.98
C CYS A 105 4.52 6.76 18.36
N PHE A 106 3.54 7.47 17.78
CA PHE A 106 3.76 8.78 17.19
C PHE A 106 4.18 9.82 18.24
N VAL A 107 3.49 9.88 19.38
CA VAL A 107 3.85 10.80 20.48
C VAL A 107 5.24 10.49 21.04
N SER A 108 5.60 9.21 21.18
CA SER A 108 6.95 8.81 21.61
C SER A 108 8.05 9.32 20.66
N LYS A 109 7.79 9.33 19.34
CA LYS A 109 8.73 9.90 18.36
C LYS A 109 8.78 11.43 18.41
N ILE A 110 7.68 12.10 18.71
CA ILE A 110 7.69 13.54 18.96
C ILE A 110 8.55 13.87 20.20
N GLU A 111 8.39 13.11 21.28
CA GLU A 111 9.19 13.27 22.49
C GLU A 111 10.69 13.03 22.22
N GLU A 112 11.03 11.96 21.50
CA GLU A 112 12.41 11.67 21.08
C GLU A 112 13.03 12.85 20.32
N MET A 113 12.27 13.46 19.42
CA MET A 113 12.71 14.66 18.69
C MET A 113 12.94 15.85 19.62
N PHE A 114 12.07 16.09 20.60
CA PHE A 114 12.24 17.20 21.56
C PHE A 114 13.46 16.99 22.46
N VAL A 115 13.69 15.77 22.92
CA VAL A 115 14.82 15.44 23.82
C VAL A 115 16.15 15.52 23.09
N THR A 116 16.20 14.99 21.86
CA THR A 116 17.46 14.88 21.10
C THR A 116 17.75 16.10 20.21
N GLY A 117 16.71 16.86 19.84
CA GLY A 117 16.79 17.90 18.82
C GLY A 117 16.97 17.36 17.39
N VAL A 118 16.85 16.04 17.18
CA VAL A 118 17.09 15.36 15.91
C VAL A 118 15.80 14.68 15.43
N ALA A 119 15.50 14.78 14.13
CA ALA A 119 14.34 14.10 13.56
C ALA A 119 14.53 12.57 13.62
N PRO A 120 13.60 11.80 14.22
CA PRO A 120 13.76 10.35 14.41
C PRO A 120 13.35 9.53 13.17
N TYR A 121 13.20 10.20 12.03
CA TYR A 121 12.81 9.61 10.75
C TYR A 121 13.53 10.34 9.60
N PRO A 122 13.78 9.65 8.47
CA PRO A 122 14.33 10.30 7.28
C PRO A 122 13.28 11.23 6.65
N ALA A 123 13.54 12.54 6.66
CA ALA A 123 12.62 13.54 6.12
C ALA A 123 12.37 13.35 4.61
N GLU A 124 13.38 12.85 3.89
CA GLU A 124 13.34 12.51 2.47
C GLU A 124 12.29 11.44 2.17
N ARG A 125 12.06 10.49 3.08
CA ARG A 125 10.99 9.50 2.93
C ARG A 125 9.62 10.17 2.92
N THR A 126 9.41 11.16 3.79
CA THR A 126 8.17 11.94 3.82
C THR A 126 8.02 12.74 2.53
N LEU A 127 9.09 13.39 2.05
CA LEU A 127 9.08 14.10 0.77
C LEU A 127 8.70 13.18 -0.39
N ILE A 128 9.28 11.99 -0.49
CA ILE A 128 8.97 11.00 -1.53
C ILE A 128 7.50 10.60 -1.46
N VAL A 129 7.01 10.18 -0.30
CA VAL A 129 5.63 9.67 -0.17
C VAL A 129 4.61 10.74 -0.46
N SER A 130 4.76 11.94 0.11
CA SER A 130 3.84 13.06 -0.09
C SER A 130 3.90 13.57 -1.54
N GLY A 131 5.09 13.75 -2.09
CA GLY A 131 5.26 14.23 -3.47
C GLY A 131 4.78 13.22 -4.53
N MET A 132 4.97 11.92 -4.27
CA MET A 132 4.46 10.86 -5.13
C MET A 132 2.92 10.83 -5.14
N LEU A 133 2.29 10.96 -3.96
CA LEU A 133 0.84 11.05 -3.87
C LEU A 133 0.31 12.30 -4.57
N GLU A 134 0.95 13.46 -4.36
CA GLU A 134 0.56 14.71 -5.02
C GLU A 134 0.67 14.61 -6.55
N SER A 135 1.76 14.02 -7.04
CA SER A 135 1.96 13.78 -8.47
C SER A 135 0.91 12.82 -9.04
N CYS A 136 0.54 11.78 -8.28
CA CYS A 136 -0.54 10.86 -8.65
C CYS A 136 -1.90 11.56 -8.75
N LEU A 137 -2.21 12.46 -7.81
CA LEU A 137 -3.45 13.25 -7.82
C LEU A 137 -3.46 14.26 -8.96
N THR A 138 -2.33 14.93 -9.21
CA THR A 138 -2.16 15.86 -10.34
C THR A 138 -2.36 15.13 -11.67
N SER A 139 -1.70 13.97 -11.84
CA SER A 139 -1.86 13.09 -13.01
C SER A 139 -3.32 12.74 -13.23
N LYS A 140 -4.04 12.34 -12.18
CA LYS A 140 -5.48 12.03 -12.26
C LYS A 140 -6.32 13.21 -12.75
N VAL A 141 -6.05 14.43 -12.26
CA VAL A 141 -6.75 15.65 -12.71
C VAL A 141 -6.42 15.99 -14.15
N GLN A 142 -5.19 15.73 -14.60
CA GLN A 142 -4.71 15.96 -15.96
C GLN A 142 -5.03 14.80 -16.93
N GLY A 143 -6.03 13.98 -16.64
CA GLY A 143 -6.46 12.90 -17.56
C GLY A 143 -5.57 11.66 -17.53
N HIS A 144 -4.92 11.38 -16.40
CA HIS A 144 -4.05 10.23 -16.16
C HIS A 144 -2.72 10.26 -16.93
N GLU A 145 -2.19 11.45 -17.20
CA GLU A 145 -0.90 11.63 -17.86
C GLU A 145 0.27 11.15 -16.99
N ARG A 146 1.32 10.64 -17.65
CA ARG A 146 2.58 10.31 -16.97
C ARG A 146 3.29 11.61 -16.61
N LEU A 147 3.65 11.75 -15.34
CA LEU A 147 4.39 12.90 -14.83
C LEU A 147 5.81 12.50 -14.44
N GLU A 148 6.79 13.23 -14.93
CA GLU A 148 8.16 13.14 -14.42
C GLU A 148 8.25 13.89 -13.08
N THR A 149 8.99 13.32 -12.13
CA THR A 149 9.11 13.84 -10.77
C THR A 149 10.57 14.11 -10.39
N PRO A 150 11.31 14.96 -11.15
CA PRO A 150 12.74 15.21 -10.87
C PRO A 150 12.99 15.81 -9.48
N HIS A 151 12.00 16.51 -8.92
CA HIS A 151 12.04 17.06 -7.56
C HIS A 151 11.98 15.97 -6.46
N LEU A 152 11.64 14.72 -6.80
CA LEU A 152 11.67 13.56 -5.90
C LEU A 152 12.94 12.72 -6.06
N ASN A 153 13.95 13.23 -6.78
CA ASN A 153 15.25 12.58 -6.91
C ASN A 153 16.08 12.75 -5.62
N VAL A 154 15.63 12.09 -4.55
CA VAL A 154 16.27 12.07 -3.23
C VAL A 154 16.45 10.62 -2.77
N THR A 155 17.48 10.39 -1.98
CA THR A 155 17.80 9.07 -1.43
C THR A 155 17.66 9.08 0.08
N TYR A 156 17.16 8.00 0.66
CA TYR A 156 17.11 7.84 2.10
C TYR A 156 17.49 6.43 2.52
N GLN A 157 18.00 6.29 3.73
CA GLN A 157 18.21 4.99 4.36
C GLN A 157 17.03 4.69 5.27
N ALA A 158 16.33 3.59 5.01
CA ALA A 158 15.27 3.13 5.90
C ALA A 158 15.87 2.63 7.24
N PRO A 159 15.21 2.87 8.39
CA PRO A 159 15.63 2.28 9.65
C PRO A 159 15.50 0.76 9.59
N VAL A 160 16.40 0.05 10.27
CA VAL A 160 16.39 -1.42 10.36
C VAL A 160 15.14 -1.91 11.10
N GLN A 161 14.69 -1.15 12.10
CA GLN A 161 13.55 -1.49 12.94
C GLN A 161 12.32 -0.69 12.52
N SER A 162 11.16 -1.35 12.54
CA SER A 162 9.86 -0.70 12.39
C SER A 162 9.51 0.12 13.63
N HIS A 163 8.85 1.26 13.43
CA HIS A 163 8.33 2.13 14.51
C HIS A 163 6.98 1.67 15.09
N HIS A 164 6.58 0.42 14.86
CA HIS A 164 5.41 -0.16 15.52
C HIS A 164 5.59 -0.26 17.04
N ALA A 165 4.48 -0.35 17.77
CA ALA A 165 4.50 -0.57 19.20
C ALA A 165 5.19 -1.90 19.53
N GLN A 166 6.21 -1.84 20.39
CA GLN A 166 6.85 -3.02 20.97
C GLN A 166 6.37 -3.15 22.42
N TRP A 167 5.94 -4.35 22.78
CA TRP A 167 5.49 -4.70 24.14
C TRP A 167 6.63 -5.38 24.90
#